data_AF-A0A2E5JDT9-F1
#
_entry.id   AF-A0A2E5JDT9-F1
#
_cell.length_a   1.000
_cell.length_b   1.000
_cell.length_c   1.000
_cell.angle_alpha   90.00
_cell.angle_beta   90.00
_cell.angle_gamma   90.00
#
_symmetry.space_group_name_H-M   'P 1'
#
loop_
_entity.id
_entity.type
_entity.pdbx_description
1 polymer ?
#
loop_
_entity_poly.entity_id
_entity_poly.type
_entity_poly.pdbx_seq_one_letter_code
_entity_poly.pdbx_strand_id
1 'polypeptide(L)'
;MSTQVNQQKRKRKASTNAIREIKREQKRTETIIPVAPFSRLTQEISQGFRTDIRFKSDAHKALHVGAEAFLVELFQNANTVAIHSGRETVQSKDLSLAYKLSK
;
A
#
# COMPACT_ATOMS: atom_id res chain seq x y z
N MET A 1 -31.36 1.50 -40.99
CA MET A 1 -31.38 2.31 -39.75
C MET A 1 -31.09 1.39 -38.57
N SER A 2 -29.81 1.06 -38.35
CA SER A 2 -29.37 0.19 -37.26
C SER A 2 -29.22 1.01 -35.98
N THR A 3 -30.17 0.86 -35.07
CA THR A 3 -30.12 1.45 -33.73
C THR A 3 -28.99 0.80 -32.93
N GLN A 4 -27.91 1.54 -32.69
CA GLN A 4 -26.89 1.14 -31.73
C GLN A 4 -27.51 1.21 -30.33
N VAL A 5 -27.81 0.06 -29.76
CA VAL A 5 -28.21 -0.07 -28.36
C VAL A 5 -27.01 0.36 -27.50
N ASN A 6 -27.10 1.54 -26.90
CA ASN A 6 -26.12 2.04 -25.95
C ASN A 6 -26.17 1.15 -24.69
N GLN A 7 -25.32 0.11 -24.64
CA GLN A 7 -25.25 -0.80 -23.51
C GLN A 7 -24.63 -0.08 -22.31
N GLN A 8 -25.48 0.34 -21.38
CA GLN A 8 -25.05 1.00 -20.15
C GLN A 8 -24.21 0.05 -19.29
N LYS A 9 -22.94 0.40 -19.09
CA LYS A 9 -21.94 -0.41 -18.39
C LYS A 9 -22.38 -0.63 -16.93
N ARG A 10 -22.82 -1.85 -16.59
CA ARG A 10 -23.23 -2.22 -15.22
C ARG A 10 -22.09 -1.97 -14.22
N LYS A 11 -22.34 -1.11 -13.23
CA LYS A 11 -21.41 -0.85 -12.13
C LYS A 11 -21.33 -2.08 -11.22
N ARG A 12 -20.12 -2.56 -10.98
CA ARG A 12 -19.84 -3.65 -10.04
C ARG A 12 -19.93 -3.14 -8.60
N LYS A 13 -20.37 -3.99 -7.66
CA LYS A 13 -20.41 -3.66 -6.23
C LYS A 13 -19.00 -3.33 -5.72
N ALA A 14 -18.90 -2.38 -4.78
CA ALA A 14 -17.62 -1.93 -4.22
C ALA A 14 -16.81 -3.08 -3.63
N SER A 15 -17.44 -3.99 -2.88
CA SER A 15 -16.81 -5.19 -2.31
C SER A 15 -16.20 -6.10 -3.39
N THR A 16 -16.89 -6.30 -4.51
CA THR A 16 -16.38 -7.08 -5.65
C THR A 16 -15.18 -6.40 -6.32
N ASN A 17 -15.14 -5.08 -6.34
CA ASN A 17 -13.98 -4.35 -6.88
C ASN A 17 -12.78 -4.44 -5.94
N ALA A 18 -12.97 -4.27 -4.64
CA ALA A 18 -11.92 -4.41 -3.63
C ALA A 18 -11.29 -5.81 -3.64
N ILE A 19 -12.10 -6.88 -3.68
CA ILE A 19 -11.58 -8.26 -3.76
C ILE A 19 -10.78 -8.49 -5.05
N ARG A 20 -11.20 -7.91 -6.18
CA ARG A 20 -10.45 -8.00 -7.43
C ARG A 20 -9.11 -7.28 -7.32
N GLU A 21 -9.09 -6.11 -6.72
CA GLU A 21 -7.88 -5.33 -6.50
C GLU A 21 -6.89 -6.07 -5.59
N ILE A 22 -7.35 -6.60 -4.46
CA ILE A 22 -6.52 -7.42 -3.55
C ILE A 22 -5.86 -8.57 -4.30
N LYS A 23 -6.63 -9.35 -5.08
CA LYS A 23 -6.09 -10.46 -5.87
C LYS A 23 -5.11 -10.01 -6.95
N ARG A 24 -5.36 -8.86 -7.56
CA ARG A 24 -4.47 -8.27 -8.58
C ARG A 24 -3.14 -7.86 -7.96
N GLU A 25 -3.17 -7.13 -6.84
CA GLU A 25 -1.96 -6.64 -6.18
C GLU A 25 -1.16 -7.79 -5.55
N GLN A 26 -1.81 -8.78 -4.95
CA GLN A 26 -1.12 -9.97 -4.40
C GLN A 26 -0.38 -10.81 -5.46
N LYS A 27 -0.81 -10.75 -6.73
CA LYS A 27 -0.13 -11.43 -7.83
C LYS A 27 1.05 -10.64 -8.39
N ARG A 28 1.08 -9.32 -8.15
CA ARG A 28 2.12 -8.42 -8.64
C ARG A 28 3.28 -8.36 -7.66
N THR A 29 4.46 -8.08 -8.19
CA THR A 29 5.71 -7.87 -7.42
C THR A 29 6.30 -6.48 -7.67
N GLU A 30 5.59 -5.63 -8.39
CA GLU A 30 5.98 -4.25 -8.67
C GLU A 30 5.69 -3.37 -7.45
N THR A 31 6.49 -2.32 -7.25
CA THR A 31 6.28 -1.36 -6.17
C THR A 31 5.01 -0.55 -6.40
N ILE A 32 4.23 -0.35 -5.33
CA ILE A 32 2.95 0.36 -5.39
C ILE A 32 3.15 1.88 -5.25
N ILE A 33 4.10 2.30 -4.43
CA ILE A 33 4.40 3.70 -4.16
C ILE A 33 5.20 4.27 -5.35
N PRO A 34 4.83 5.46 -5.86
CA PRO A 34 5.61 6.08 -6.93
C PRO A 34 7.04 6.43 -6.48
N VAL A 35 8.03 6.03 -7.27
CA VAL A 35 9.46 6.16 -6.96
C VAL A 35 9.90 7.61 -6.72
N ALA A 36 9.37 8.57 -7.49
CA ALA A 36 9.78 9.97 -7.39
C ALA A 36 9.39 10.64 -6.04
N PRO A 37 8.13 10.55 -5.57
CA PRO A 37 7.74 10.94 -4.21
C PRO A 37 8.56 10.25 -3.13
N PHE A 38 8.77 8.94 -3.22
CA PHE A 38 9.57 8.20 -2.23
C PHE A 38 11.03 8.66 -2.20
N SER A 39 11.61 9.02 -3.36
CA SER A 39 12.94 9.60 -3.47
C SER A 39 13.04 10.97 -2.80
N ARG A 40 12.04 11.84 -2.98
CA ARG A 40 12.01 13.13 -2.28
C ARG A 40 11.92 12.96 -0.78
N LEU A 41 11.06 12.05 -0.31
CA LEU A 41 10.89 11.75 1.11
C LEU A 41 12.17 11.22 1.75
N THR A 42 12.83 10.27 1.10
CA THR A 42 14.10 9.70 1.61
C THR A 42 15.21 10.75 1.66
N GLN A 43 15.28 11.67 0.70
CA GLN A 43 16.20 12.81 0.73
C GLN A 43 15.88 13.77 1.86
N GLU A 44 14.62 14.18 2.02
CA GLU A 44 14.15 15.06 3.10
C GLU A 44 14.52 14.51 4.48
N ILE A 45 14.23 13.23 4.73
CA ILE A 45 14.59 12.56 5.98
C ILE A 45 16.11 12.53 6.17
N SER A 46 16.87 12.19 5.13
CA SER A 46 18.34 12.10 5.21
C SER A 46 19.03 13.43 5.51
N GLN A 47 18.49 14.54 5.00
CA GLN A 47 19.00 15.89 5.24
C GLN A 47 18.90 16.29 6.71
N GLY A 48 17.89 15.76 7.43
CA GLY A 48 17.78 15.92 8.88
C GLY A 48 18.88 15.24 9.70
N PHE A 49 19.61 14.28 9.11
CA PHE A 49 20.76 13.61 9.74
C PHE A 49 22.09 14.21 9.31
N ARG A 50 22.29 14.43 8.00
CA ARG A 50 23.50 15.03 7.44
C ARG A 50 23.20 15.65 6.07
N THR A 51 23.72 16.86 5.85
CA THR A 51 23.39 17.71 4.69
C THR A 51 23.90 17.21 3.33
N ASP A 52 24.91 16.34 3.30
CA ASP A 52 25.60 15.92 2.05
C ASP A 52 25.47 14.44 1.71
N ILE A 53 24.37 13.79 2.13
CA ILE A 53 24.13 12.37 1.83
C ILE A 53 23.69 12.21 0.36
N ARG A 54 24.38 11.34 -0.37
CA ARG A 54 23.97 10.89 -1.72
C ARG A 54 23.66 9.40 -1.69
N PHE A 55 22.50 9.03 -2.22
CA PHE A 55 22.10 7.63 -2.34
C PHE A 55 22.50 7.07 -3.70
N LYS A 56 23.02 5.84 -3.70
CA LYS A 56 23.09 5.03 -4.92
C LYS A 56 21.68 4.63 -5.35
N SER A 57 21.47 4.40 -6.65
CA SER A 57 20.19 3.93 -7.19
C SER A 57 19.71 2.65 -6.51
N ASP A 58 20.61 1.71 -6.26
CA ASP A 58 20.26 0.41 -5.69
C ASP A 58 19.96 0.50 -4.19
N ALA A 59 20.62 1.42 -3.48
CA ALA A 59 20.30 1.71 -2.09
C ALA A 59 18.90 2.32 -1.96
N HIS A 60 18.55 3.25 -2.85
CA HIS A 60 17.20 3.83 -2.89
C HIS A 60 16.14 2.76 -3.17
N LYS A 61 16.37 1.87 -4.15
CA LYS A 61 15.48 0.73 -4.44
C LYS A 61 15.32 -0.20 -3.24
N ALA A 62 16.42 -0.54 -2.55
CA ALA A 62 16.37 -1.40 -1.38
C ALA A 62 15.54 -0.78 -0.24
N LEU A 63 15.72 0.52 0.03
CA LEU A 63 14.91 1.24 1.01
C LEU A 63 13.42 1.25 0.61
N HIS A 64 13.14 1.41 -0.68
CA HIS A 64 11.78 1.46 -1.19
C HIS A 64 11.06 0.13 -1.03
N VAL A 65 11.68 -0.96 -1.48
CA VAL A 65 11.13 -2.31 -1.35
C VAL A 65 11.00 -2.71 0.12
N GLY A 66 11.99 -2.37 0.95
CA GLY A 66 11.94 -2.65 2.39
C GLY A 66 10.80 -1.92 3.10
N ALA A 67 10.59 -0.64 2.77
CA ALA A 67 9.49 0.15 3.34
C ALA A 67 8.11 -0.40 2.93
N GLU A 68 7.92 -0.76 1.66
CA GLU A 68 6.66 -1.36 1.21
C GLU A 68 6.41 -2.72 1.83
N ALA A 69 7.43 -3.59 1.92
CA ALA A 69 7.30 -4.89 2.55
C ALA A 69 6.86 -4.77 4.02
N PHE A 70 7.47 -3.84 4.76
CA PHE A 70 7.08 -3.55 6.14
C PHE A 70 5.62 -3.07 6.25
N LEU A 71 5.20 -2.16 5.37
CA LEU A 71 3.81 -1.67 5.37
C LEU A 71 2.81 -2.79 5.05
N VAL A 72 3.12 -3.66 4.08
CA VAL A 72 2.27 -4.80 3.72
C VAL A 72 2.09 -5.75 4.91
N GLU A 73 3.18 -6.09 5.61
CA GLU A 73 3.13 -6.92 6.80
C GLU A 73 2.31 -6.26 7.93
N LEU A 74 2.54 -4.98 8.18
CA LEU A 74 1.78 -4.22 9.18
C LEU A 74 0.28 -4.19 8.86
N PHE A 75 -0.09 -4.02 7.59
CA PHE A 75 -1.50 -4.04 7.17
C PHE A 75 -2.13 -5.44 7.26
N GLN A 76 -1.36 -6.51 7.03
CA GLN A 76 -1.84 -7.88 7.25
C GLN A 76 -2.17 -8.11 8.73
N ASN A 77 -1.27 -7.70 9.63
CA ASN A 77 -1.47 -7.79 11.07
C ASN A 77 -2.66 -6.94 11.54
N ALA A 78 -2.76 -5.70 11.06
CA ALA A 78 -3.87 -4.81 11.37
C ALA A 78 -5.22 -5.36 10.86
N ASN A 79 -5.23 -6.02 9.70
CA ASN A 79 -6.43 -6.67 9.18
C ASN A 79 -6.89 -7.83 10.08
N THR A 80 -5.96 -8.66 10.57
CA THR A 80 -6.25 -9.72 11.54
C THR A 80 -6.89 -9.17 12.82
N VAL A 81 -6.38 -8.04 13.33
CA VAL A 81 -6.92 -7.35 14.50
C VAL A 81 -8.34 -6.80 14.25
N ALA A 82 -8.57 -6.23 13.07
CA ALA A 82 -9.89 -5.74 12.67
C ALA A 82 -10.91 -6.88 12.63
N ILE A 83 -10.55 -8.01 12.00
CA ILE A 83 -11.39 -9.22 11.91
C ILE A 83 -11.66 -9.81 13.30
N HIS A 84 -10.65 -9.84 14.17
CA HIS A 84 -10.81 -10.30 15.56
C HIS A 84 -11.84 -9.46 16.33
N SER A 85 -11.96 -8.17 15.99
CA SER A 85 -12.96 -7.25 16.56
C SER A 85 -14.32 -7.31 15.83
N GLY A 86 -14.54 -8.24 14.90
CA GLY A 86 -15.78 -8.34 14.11
C GLY A 86 -15.96 -7.25 13.04
N ARG A 87 -14.89 -6.55 12.65
CA ARG A 87 -14.92 -5.47 11.65
C ARG A 87 -14.20 -5.88 10.37
N GLU A 88 -14.70 -5.40 9.24
CA GLU A 88 -14.02 -5.53 7.93
C GLU A 88 -13.17 -4.29 7.59
N THR A 89 -13.39 -3.17 8.27
CA THR A 89 -12.67 -1.91 8.04
C THR A 89 -11.54 -1.73 9.06
N VAL A 90 -10.30 -1.65 8.57
CA VAL A 90 -9.11 -1.35 9.37
C VAL A 90 -9.16 0.10 9.87
N GLN A 91 -8.86 0.30 11.14
CA GLN A 91 -8.82 1.60 11.82
C GLN A 91 -7.41 1.90 12.37
N SER A 92 -7.16 3.15 12.74
CA SER A 92 -5.87 3.60 13.32
C SER A 92 -5.48 2.84 14.60
N LYS A 93 -6.48 2.43 15.40
CA LYS A 93 -6.27 1.60 16.60
C LYS A 93 -5.73 0.20 16.26
N ASP A 94 -6.12 -0.36 15.12
CA ASP A 94 -5.68 -1.70 14.69
C ASP A 94 -4.21 -1.66 14.27
N LEU A 95 -3.82 -0.61 13.53
CA LEU A 95 -2.42 -0.34 13.19
C LEU A 95 -1.56 -0.12 14.43
N SER A 96 -2.06 0.69 15.38
CA SER A 96 -1.35 0.98 16.62
C SER A 96 -1.13 -0.27 17.47
N LEU A 97 -2.14 -1.15 17.53
CA LEU A 97 -2.03 -2.43 18.24
C LEU A 97 -1.10 -3.40 17.50
N ALA A 98 -1.25 -3.55 16.19
CA ALA A 98 -0.40 -4.41 15.37
C ALA A 98 1.08 -4.00 15.48
N TYR A 99 1.37 -2.70 15.44
CA TYR A 99 2.73 -2.19 15.61
C TYR A 99 3.30 -2.48 17.00
N LYS A 100 2.49 -2.35 18.06
CA LYS A 100 2.92 -2.65 19.44
C LYS A 100 3.22 -4.13 19.66
N LEU A 101 2.48 -5.03 19.00
CA LEU A 101 2.66 -6.48 19.12
C LEU A 101 3.81 -7.01 18.25
N SER A 102 4.19 -6.27 17.21
CA SER A 102 5.31 -6.61 16.33
C SER A 102 6.68 -6.30 16.93
N LYS A 103 6.73 -5.70 18.13
CA LYS A 103 7.95 -5.26 18.82
C LYS A 103 8.26 -6.17 20.00
#